data_AF-A0A380BNW9-F1
#
_entry.id   AF-A0A380BNW9-F1
#
_cell.length_a   1.000
_cell.length_b   1.000
_cell.length_c   1.000
_cell.angle_alpha   90.00
_cell.angle_beta   90.00
_cell.angle_gamma   90.00
#
_symmetry.space_group_name_H-M   'P 1'
#
loop_
_entity.id
_entity.type
_entity.pdbx_description
1 polymer ?
#
loop_
_entity_poly.entity_id
_entity_poly.type
_entity_poly.pdbx_seq_one_letter_code
_entity_poly.pdbx_strand_id
1 'polypeptide(L)'
;MKIIKMLSASAMLLILLSGCQNNNTPAKVTSAEETSPVKPAALPGTVKKGDHVPSELVCMVNDAYMGKEQIKVAYEGKTYYGCCNMCKERIPKDAAVRTAIDPQTMKTVDKASAYIVMIGDNGEVAYFESKQTYDQFQEKQQN
;
A
#
# COMPACT_ATOMS: atom_id res chain seq x y z
N MET A 1 53.39 -18.28 3.27
CA MET A 1 52.93 -19.53 2.62
C MET A 1 52.41 -20.47 3.70
N LYS A 2 51.11 -20.78 3.70
CA LYS A 2 50.51 -21.84 4.52
C LYS A 2 49.74 -22.75 3.58
N ILE A 3 50.14 -24.01 3.56
CA ILE A 3 49.73 -25.04 2.61
C ILE A 3 48.46 -25.69 3.19
N ILE A 4 47.30 -25.44 2.58
CA ILE A 4 46.03 -26.07 2.96
C ILE A 4 45.87 -27.31 2.09
N LYS A 5 45.95 -28.48 2.73
CA LYS A 5 45.67 -29.79 2.12
C LYS A 5 44.17 -29.95 1.95
N MET A 6 43.74 -30.01 0.69
CA MET A 6 42.45 -30.53 0.26
C MET A 6 42.38 -32.03 0.54
N LEU A 7 41.27 -32.52 1.09
CA LEU A 7 40.83 -33.92 0.98
C LEU A 7 39.31 -33.99 1.14
N SER A 8 38.69 -34.57 0.13
CA SER A 8 37.27 -34.76 -0.14
C SER A 8 36.62 -35.87 0.68
N ALA A 9 35.32 -35.78 0.93
CA ALA A 9 34.44 -36.95 0.95
C ALA A 9 33.01 -36.55 0.55
N SER A 10 32.63 -37.00 -0.65
CA SER A 10 31.29 -36.96 -1.20
C SER A 10 30.41 -37.99 -0.47
N ALA A 11 29.20 -37.60 -0.08
CA ALA A 11 28.14 -38.53 0.28
C ALA A 11 26.82 -37.98 -0.25
N MET A 12 26.49 -38.43 -1.46
CA MET A 12 25.19 -38.28 -2.09
C MET A 12 24.19 -39.19 -1.37
N LEU A 13 23.10 -38.64 -0.85
CA LEU A 13 21.97 -39.44 -0.37
C LEU A 13 20.67 -38.92 -1.00
N LEU A 14 20.30 -39.58 -2.10
CA LEU A 14 18.98 -39.52 -2.73
C LEU A 14 18.09 -40.57 -2.06
N ILE A 15 17.03 -40.15 -1.38
CA ILE A 15 15.85 -40.98 -1.17
C ILE A 15 14.61 -40.13 -1.48
N LEU A 16 13.99 -40.47 -2.60
CA LEU A 16 12.64 -40.09 -3.01
C LEU A 16 11.61 -40.83 -2.15
N LEU A 17 10.51 -40.19 -1.76
CA LEU A 17 9.22 -40.85 -1.59
C LEU A 17 8.08 -39.81 -1.75
N SER A 18 7.30 -40.03 -2.81
CA SER A 18 6.09 -39.29 -3.19
C SER A 18 4.93 -39.61 -2.25
N GLY A 19 4.10 -38.61 -1.94
CA GLY A 19 2.84 -38.79 -1.23
C GLY A 19 1.81 -37.73 -1.58
N CYS A 20 1.02 -37.96 -2.64
CA CYS A 20 -0.26 -37.30 -2.86
C CYS A 20 -1.33 -38.37 -3.05
N GLN A 21 -2.18 -38.58 -2.04
CA GLN A 21 -3.56 -39.01 -2.26
C GLN A 21 -4.36 -38.80 -0.97
N ASN A 22 -5.29 -37.84 -0.95
CA ASN A 22 -6.66 -38.14 -0.55
C ASN A 22 -7.62 -37.07 -1.08
N ASN A 23 -8.77 -37.58 -1.47
CA ASN A 23 -9.80 -37.02 -2.33
C ASN A 23 -11.02 -36.63 -1.49
N ASN A 24 -11.62 -35.50 -1.86
CA ASN A 24 -13.02 -35.10 -1.67
C ASN A 24 -13.49 -34.86 -0.22
N THR A 25 -13.78 -33.59 0.10
CA THR A 25 -15.15 -33.05 0.36
C THR A 25 -15.02 -31.71 1.13
N PRO A 26 -15.76 -30.65 0.73
CA PRO A 26 -15.65 -29.34 1.34
C PRO A 26 -16.39 -29.29 2.68
N ALA A 27 -15.64 -29.05 3.76
CA ALA A 27 -16.23 -28.66 5.03
C ALA A 27 -16.48 -27.14 5.01
N LYS A 28 -17.73 -26.81 4.64
CA LYS A 28 -18.41 -25.58 5.01
C LYS A 28 -18.28 -25.37 6.52
N VAL A 29 -17.55 -24.33 6.94
CA VAL A 29 -17.74 -23.72 8.25
C VAL A 29 -18.06 -22.25 8.01
N THR A 30 -19.36 -22.00 8.08
CA THR A 30 -19.97 -20.70 8.34
C THR A 30 -19.44 -20.12 9.64
N SER A 31 -18.93 -18.89 9.60
CA SER A 31 -19.03 -17.96 10.74
C SER A 31 -18.84 -16.52 10.25
N ALA A 32 -19.93 -15.74 10.37
CA ALA A 32 -20.05 -14.27 10.46
C ALA A 32 -19.19 -13.44 9.47
N GLU A 33 -19.71 -12.81 8.42
CA GLU A 33 -20.71 -11.73 8.44
C GLU A 33 -20.48 -10.74 9.60
N GLU A 34 -19.43 -9.92 9.47
CA GLU A 34 -19.41 -8.59 10.05
C GLU A 34 -19.72 -7.58 8.93
N THR A 35 -20.95 -7.13 8.97
CA THR A 35 -21.56 -6.09 8.16
C THR A 35 -20.88 -4.75 8.47
N SER A 36 -20.08 -4.27 7.53
CA SER A 36 -19.77 -2.84 7.42
C SER A 36 -19.95 -2.43 5.96
N PRO A 37 -20.53 -1.25 5.69
CA PRO A 37 -21.05 -0.94 4.37
C PRO A 37 -19.88 -0.81 3.40
N VAL A 38 -19.75 -1.80 2.50
CA VAL A 38 -18.91 -1.68 1.31
C VAL A 38 -19.51 -0.57 0.47
N LYS A 39 -19.05 0.66 0.74
CA LYS A 39 -19.14 1.77 -0.19
C LYS A 39 -18.54 1.26 -1.50
N PRO A 40 -19.21 1.40 -2.65
CA PRO A 40 -18.73 0.84 -3.90
C PRO A 40 -17.29 1.31 -4.13
N ALA A 41 -16.36 0.35 -4.25
CA ALA A 41 -15.05 0.61 -4.82
C ALA A 41 -15.31 1.32 -6.15
N ALA A 42 -14.83 2.56 -6.25
CA ALA A 42 -15.00 3.33 -7.47
C ALA A 42 -14.46 2.48 -8.62
N LEU A 43 -15.32 2.23 -9.60
CA LEU A 43 -14.97 1.59 -10.86
C LEU A 43 -13.70 2.25 -11.43
N PRO A 44 -12.88 1.55 -12.23
CA PRO A 44 -11.80 2.16 -13.01
C PRO A 44 -12.40 3.05 -14.11
N GLY A 45 -13.01 4.16 -13.70
CA GLY A 45 -13.25 5.34 -14.50
C GLY A 45 -12.00 6.22 -14.44
N THR A 46 -11.78 6.99 -15.49
CA THR A 46 -10.62 7.87 -15.63
C THR A 46 -10.58 8.89 -14.49
N VAL A 47 -9.79 8.63 -13.45
CA VAL A 47 -9.46 9.62 -12.41
C VAL A 47 -8.69 10.75 -13.09
N LYS A 48 -9.10 11.99 -12.84
CA LYS A 48 -8.51 13.20 -13.42
C LYS A 48 -7.88 14.05 -12.32
N LYS A 49 -7.04 15.00 -12.73
CA LYS A 49 -6.54 16.05 -11.84
C LYS A 49 -7.71 16.75 -11.13
N GLY A 50 -7.60 16.86 -9.82
CA GLY A 50 -8.59 17.43 -8.91
C GLY A 50 -9.51 16.39 -8.25
N ASP A 51 -9.51 15.15 -8.73
CA ASP A 51 -10.32 14.10 -8.12
C ASP A 51 -9.73 13.62 -6.80
N HIS A 52 -10.60 13.39 -5.82
CA HIS A 52 -10.25 12.66 -4.62
C HIS A 52 -10.09 11.17 -4.93
N VAL A 53 -9.01 10.57 -4.41
CA VAL A 53 -8.70 9.15 -4.64
C VAL A 53 -8.70 8.35 -3.34
N PRO A 54 -9.23 7.11 -3.33
CA PRO A 54 -9.14 6.23 -2.17
C PRO A 54 -7.69 5.89 -1.81
N SER A 55 -7.37 5.86 -0.52
CA SER A 55 -6.01 5.58 -0.02
C SER A 55 -5.45 4.22 -0.44
N GLU A 56 -6.32 3.21 -0.55
CA GLU A 56 -5.94 1.85 -0.98
C GLU A 56 -5.47 1.79 -2.44
N LEU A 57 -5.73 2.83 -3.24
CA LEU A 57 -5.30 2.95 -4.62
C LEU A 57 -4.00 3.76 -4.76
N VAL A 58 -3.37 4.17 -3.66
CA VAL A 58 -2.22 5.08 -3.64
C VAL A 58 -1.00 4.40 -3.02
N CYS A 59 0.16 4.58 -3.64
CA CYS A 59 1.44 4.29 -3.00
C CYS A 59 1.90 5.50 -2.20
N MET A 60 1.81 5.42 -0.87
CA MET A 60 2.18 6.52 0.02
C MET A 60 3.70 6.79 0.07
N VAL A 61 4.52 5.84 -0.37
CA VAL A 61 5.98 5.99 -0.44
C VAL A 61 6.40 6.81 -1.66
N ASN A 62 5.67 6.70 -2.75
CA ASN A 62 5.99 7.32 -4.04
C ASN A 62 5.08 8.50 -4.37
N ASP A 63 4.07 8.78 -3.53
CA ASP A 63 3.09 9.84 -3.75
C ASP A 63 2.40 9.74 -5.10
N ALA A 64 1.98 8.51 -5.42
CA ALA A 64 1.41 8.16 -6.71
C ALA A 64 0.13 7.34 -6.57
N TYR A 65 -0.88 7.71 -7.34
CA TYR A 65 -2.07 6.92 -7.63
C TYR A 65 -1.70 5.76 -8.56
N MET A 66 -2.11 4.56 -8.16
CA MET A 66 -1.71 3.30 -8.79
C MET A 66 -2.83 2.64 -9.58
N GLY A 67 -4.08 3.10 -9.43
CA GLY A 67 -5.24 2.60 -10.16
C GLY A 67 -5.68 1.17 -9.83
N LYS A 68 -5.11 0.57 -8.78
CA LYS A 68 -5.43 -0.78 -8.29
C LYS A 68 -5.20 -0.82 -6.79
N GLU A 69 -5.69 -1.85 -6.10
CA GLU A 69 -5.46 -2.01 -4.67
C GLU A 69 -3.97 -2.24 -4.37
N GLN A 70 -3.46 -1.57 -3.34
CA GLN A 70 -2.07 -1.61 -2.90
C GLN A 70 -1.88 -2.48 -1.65
N ILE A 71 -0.63 -2.77 -1.29
CA ILE A 71 -0.33 -3.61 -0.14
C ILE A 71 -0.62 -2.83 1.14
N LYS A 72 -1.59 -3.30 1.92
CA LYS A 72 -1.95 -2.77 3.23
C LYS A 72 -0.81 -2.97 4.24
N VAL A 73 -0.47 -1.92 4.98
CA VAL A 73 0.55 -1.93 6.04
C VAL A 73 -0.03 -1.30 7.30
N ALA A 74 -0.20 -2.10 8.35
CA ALA A 74 -0.58 -1.61 9.67
C ALA A 74 0.66 -1.11 10.40
N TYR A 75 0.59 0.11 10.95
CA TYR A 75 1.66 0.69 11.77
C TYR A 75 1.06 1.66 12.80
N GLU A 76 1.37 1.47 14.08
CA GLU A 76 0.87 2.29 15.20
C GLU A 76 -0.67 2.50 15.19
N GLY A 77 -1.41 1.44 14.89
CA GLY A 77 -2.88 1.48 14.83
C GLY A 77 -3.47 2.17 13.59
N LYS A 78 -2.62 2.66 12.68
CA LYS A 78 -3.02 3.28 11.41
C LYS A 78 -2.76 2.34 10.23
N THR A 79 -3.40 2.64 9.11
CA THR A 79 -3.26 1.87 7.86
C THR A 79 -2.63 2.72 6.77
N TYR A 80 -1.54 2.22 6.20
CA TYR A 80 -0.82 2.80 5.07
C TYR A 80 -0.81 1.84 3.88
N TYR A 81 -0.42 2.33 2.72
CA TYR A 81 -0.42 1.56 1.47
C TYR A 81 0.86 1.76 0.66
N GLY A 82 1.42 0.66 0.16
CA GLY A 82 2.64 0.65 -0.66
C GLY A 82 2.51 -0.26 -1.89
N CYS A 83 3.16 0.11 -2.99
CA CYS A 83 3.00 -0.60 -4.26
C CYS A 83 3.87 -1.86 -4.44
N CYS A 84 4.85 -2.09 -3.57
CA CYS A 84 5.72 -3.25 -3.61
C CYS A 84 6.28 -3.59 -2.22
N ASN A 85 6.98 -4.73 -2.11
CA ASN A 85 7.56 -5.18 -0.85
C ASN A 85 8.53 -4.16 -0.24
N MET A 86 9.32 -3.46 -1.07
CA MET A 86 10.20 -2.39 -0.60
C MET A 86 9.42 -1.25 0.06
N CYS A 87 8.30 -0.82 -0.54
CA CYS A 87 7.44 0.20 0.07
C CYS A 87 6.82 -0.30 1.38
N LYS A 88 6.34 -1.56 1.39
CA LYS A 88 5.81 -2.20 2.60
C LYS A 88 6.83 -2.20 3.75
N GLU A 89 8.08 -2.52 3.45
CA GLU A 89 9.15 -2.56 4.45
C GLU A 89 9.61 -1.18 4.92
N ARG A 90 9.50 -0.16 4.06
CA ARG A 90 9.92 1.21 4.36
C ARG A 90 8.93 1.96 5.25
N ILE A 91 7.62 1.78 5.04
CA ILE A 91 6.56 2.44 5.82
C ILE A 91 6.78 2.41 7.34
N PRO A 92 7.04 1.25 7.98
CA PRO A 92 7.23 1.21 9.43
C PRO A 92 8.59 1.75 9.90
N LYS A 93 9.55 1.97 9.00
CA LYS A 93 10.93 2.36 9.32
C LYS A 93 11.20 3.85 9.10
N ASP A 94 10.49 4.47 8.17
CA ASP A 94 10.72 5.83 7.73
C ASP A 94 9.46 6.67 7.96
N ALA A 95 9.52 7.60 8.92
CA ALA A 95 8.39 8.49 9.19
C ALA A 95 8.07 9.42 8.01
N ALA A 96 9.06 9.77 7.19
CA ALA A 96 8.88 10.70 6.08
C ALA A 96 7.98 10.12 4.98
N VAL A 97 7.87 8.80 4.85
CA VAL A 97 6.92 8.18 3.90
C VAL A 97 5.51 8.07 4.46
N ARG A 98 5.32 8.34 5.76
CA ARG A 98 4.01 8.36 6.43
C ARG A 98 3.45 9.77 6.58
N THR A 99 4.26 10.79 6.34
CA THR A 99 3.85 12.20 6.48
C THR A 99 3.92 12.96 5.17
N ALA A 100 3.10 13.99 5.04
CA ALA A 100 3.11 14.96 3.94
C ALA A 100 2.87 16.37 4.50
N ILE A 101 2.97 17.39 3.65
CA ILE A 101 2.59 18.77 3.97
C ILE A 101 1.29 19.10 3.25
N ASP A 102 0.28 19.60 3.97
CA ASP A 102 -0.94 20.13 3.38
C ASP A 102 -0.60 21.42 2.59
N PRO A 103 -0.83 21.47 1.26
CA PRO A 103 -0.52 22.64 0.44
C PRO A 103 -1.27 23.93 0.81
N GLN A 104 -2.40 23.82 1.52
CA GLN A 104 -3.19 24.96 1.95
C GLN A 104 -2.71 25.52 3.29
N THR A 105 -2.51 24.65 4.27
CA THR A 105 -2.24 25.05 5.66
C THR A 105 -0.75 25.07 6.01
N MET A 106 0.08 24.43 5.18
CA MET A 106 1.50 24.19 5.40
C MET A 106 1.82 23.32 6.63
N LYS A 107 0.83 22.64 7.21
CA LYS A 107 1.06 21.74 8.34
C LYS A 107 1.41 20.34 7.87
N THR A 108 2.15 19.64 8.72
CA THR A 108 2.41 18.20 8.55
C THR A 108 1.12 17.40 8.78
N VAL A 109 0.81 16.51 7.85
CA VAL A 109 -0.32 15.59 7.92
C VAL A 109 0.15 14.14 7.89
N ASP A 110 -0.60 13.26 8.55
CA ASP A 110 -0.40 11.81 8.45
C ASP A 110 -1.15 11.29 7.21
N LYS A 111 -0.42 10.63 6.31
CA LYS A 111 -0.97 10.11 5.06
C LYS A 111 -2.08 9.07 5.27
N ALA A 112 -2.12 8.38 6.41
CA ALA A 112 -3.16 7.40 6.71
C ALA A 112 -4.55 8.04 6.93
N SER A 113 -4.60 9.32 7.32
CA SER A 113 -5.86 10.05 7.58
C SER A 113 -6.10 11.23 6.63
N ALA A 114 -5.18 11.47 5.70
CA ALA A 114 -5.25 12.61 4.80
C ALA A 114 -6.34 12.45 3.73
N TYR A 115 -6.85 13.58 3.25
CA TYR A 115 -7.66 13.67 2.04
C TYR A 115 -6.72 13.71 0.83
N ILE A 116 -6.76 12.68 -0.02
CA ILE A 116 -5.78 12.49 -1.09
C ILE A 116 -6.38 12.93 -2.43
N VAL A 117 -5.67 13.78 -3.17
CA VAL A 117 -6.14 14.35 -4.43
C VAL A 117 -5.13 14.10 -5.54
N MET A 118 -5.62 13.69 -6.71
CA MET A 118 -4.84 13.64 -7.95
C MET A 118 -4.44 15.05 -8.39
N ILE A 119 -3.14 15.34 -8.52
CA ILE A 119 -2.64 16.68 -8.87
C ILE A 119 -1.92 16.74 -10.22
N GLY A 120 -1.51 15.60 -10.77
CA GLY A 120 -0.80 15.52 -12.04
C GLY A 120 -1.34 14.46 -12.98
N ASP A 121 -0.94 14.56 -14.25
CA ASP A 121 -1.43 13.69 -15.32
C ASP A 121 -0.77 12.29 -15.29
N ASN A 122 0.31 12.11 -14.52
CA ASN A 122 1.03 10.83 -14.41
C ASN A 122 0.75 10.12 -13.07
N GLY A 123 -0.33 10.50 -12.37
CA GLY A 123 -0.73 9.86 -11.14
C GLY A 123 -0.19 10.53 -9.87
N GLU A 124 0.46 11.69 -9.96
CA GLU A 124 0.97 12.40 -8.79
C GLU A 124 -0.19 12.79 -7.85
N VAL A 125 -0.04 12.55 -6.54
CA VAL A 125 -1.05 12.93 -5.54
C VAL A 125 -0.52 13.94 -4.52
N ALA A 126 -1.42 14.77 -4.01
CA ALA A 126 -1.22 15.61 -2.83
C ALA A 126 -2.10 15.15 -1.67
N TYR A 127 -1.70 15.54 -0.46
CA TYR A 127 -2.36 15.16 0.79
C TYR A 127 -2.82 16.42 1.51
N PHE A 128 -4.08 16.46 1.90
CA PHE A 128 -4.69 17.56 2.63
C PHE A 128 -5.15 17.07 4.01
N GLU A 129 -5.16 17.96 5.01
CA GLU A 129 -5.74 17.69 6.33
C GLU A 129 -7.19 17.24 6.22
N SER A 130 -7.93 17.79 5.25
CA SER A 130 -9.33 17.48 5.02
C SER A 130 -9.80 17.90 3.63
N LYS A 131 -11.02 17.52 3.26
CA LYS A 131 -11.68 18.09 2.07
C LYS A 131 -11.78 19.62 2.15
N GLN A 132 -12.01 20.17 3.34
CA GLN A 132 -12.15 21.62 3.51
C GLN A 132 -10.87 22.37 3.15
N THR A 133 -9.70 21.87 3.54
CA THR A 133 -8.43 22.51 3.20
C THR A 133 -8.13 22.40 1.71
N TYR A 134 -8.55 21.30 1.07
CA TYR A 134 -8.53 21.18 -0.39
C TYR A 134 -9.44 22.20 -1.09
N ASP A 135 -10.69 22.35 -0.65
CA ASP A 135 -11.64 23.29 -1.26
C ASP A 135 -11.09 24.73 -1.20
N GLN A 136 -10.54 25.14 -0.05
CA GLN A 136 -9.88 26.44 0.11
C GLN A 136 -8.65 26.61 -0.79
N PHE A 137 -7.87 25.54 -0.97
CA PHE A 137 -6.75 25.55 -1.90
C PHE A 137 -7.22 25.85 -3.33
N GLN A 138 -8.31 25.22 -3.77
CA GLN A 138 -8.86 25.42 -5.12
C GLN A 138 -9.33 26.86 -5.34
N GLU A 139 -10.05 27.46 -4.38
CA GLU A 139 -10.51 28.84 -4.45
C GLU A 139 -9.34 29.82 -4.62
N LYS A 140 -8.25 29.59 -3.89
CA LYS A 140 -7.04 30.43 -3.98
C LYS A 140 -6.35 30.37 -5.34
N GLN A 141 -6.42 29.24 -6.06
CA GLN A 141 -5.79 29.07 -7.38
C GLN A 141 -6.59 29.70 -8.53
N GLN A 142 -7.85 30.08 -8.27
CA GLN A 142 -8.73 30.69 -9.27
C GLN A 142 -8.70 32.24 -9.25
N ASN A 143 -8.02 32.82 -8.27
CA ASN A 143 -7.87 34.26 -8.05
C ASN A 143 -6.44 34.72 -8.36
#